data_AF-A0A965FJS8-F1
#
_entry.id   AF-A0A965FJS8-F1
#
_cell.length_a   1.000
_cell.length_b   1.000
_cell.length_c   1.000
_cell.angle_alpha   90.00
_cell.angle_beta   90.00
_cell.angle_gamma   90.00
#
_symmetry.space_group_name_H-M   'P 1'
#
loop_
_entity.id
_entity.type
_entity.pdbx_description
1 polymer ?
#
loop_
_entity_poly.entity_id
_entity_poly.type
_entity_poly.pdbx_seq_one_letter_code
_entity_poly.pdbx_strand_id
1 'polypeptide(L)'
;KSVEIAQKSSKAALSLLLVITAFLGFNSMTGNESPVLPVAAEVSTTAPSAKAEVPAAKATASATAKAAATAAAKKAQQAAIYAKIAALSFVGLDKEGIPTGFSVTDENSVAGVGRVTKGITTVGTSGLLINNQFITGSVGPNVLIDQLITVDGTGTNYSVNNINIGFGGSWRAVEVKSTDTSIDRLANGNFLITATSTIGYLNTSDFVIPTGKRGYDLVDAPATITTRVLMNSGKTQVLAQAVQVKNK
;
A
#
# COMPACT_ATOMS: atom_id res chain seq x y z
N LYS A 1 30.70 -48.63 14.46
CA LYS A 1 29.67 -48.34 13.43
C LYS A 1 28.91 -47.03 13.69
N SER A 2 28.54 -46.66 14.93
CA SER A 2 27.83 -45.38 15.20
C SER A 2 28.70 -44.11 15.15
N VAL A 3 30.00 -44.23 15.45
CA VAL A 3 30.94 -43.09 15.44
C VAL A 3 31.29 -42.64 14.01
N GLU A 4 31.41 -43.56 13.05
CA GLU A 4 31.67 -43.22 11.65
C GLU A 4 30.47 -42.55 10.98
N ILE A 5 29.24 -42.93 11.35
CA ILE A 5 28.01 -42.29 10.86
C ILE A 5 27.90 -40.86 11.42
N ALA A 6 28.31 -40.62 12.66
CA ALA A 6 28.35 -39.28 13.27
C ALA A 6 29.41 -38.36 12.62
N GLN A 7 30.56 -38.90 12.22
CA GLN A 7 31.58 -38.12 11.49
C GLN A 7 31.14 -37.81 10.05
N LYS A 8 30.47 -38.75 9.38
CA LYS A 8 29.96 -38.54 8.01
C LYS A 8 28.77 -37.57 7.99
N SER A 9 27.90 -37.63 9.00
CA SER A 9 26.81 -36.66 9.17
C SER A 9 27.30 -35.27 9.58
N SER A 10 28.39 -35.17 10.35
CA SER A 10 29.01 -33.88 10.72
C SER A 10 29.59 -33.14 9.51
N LYS A 11 30.26 -33.84 8.59
CA LYS A 11 30.73 -33.23 7.33
C LYS A 11 29.60 -32.83 6.39
N ALA A 12 28.54 -33.65 6.32
CA ALA A 12 27.36 -33.33 5.53
C ALA A 12 26.59 -32.13 6.11
N ALA A 13 26.46 -32.05 7.44
CA ALA A 13 25.84 -30.92 8.13
C ALA A 13 26.66 -29.64 8.00
N LEU A 14 28.00 -29.73 8.06
CA LEU A 14 28.88 -28.59 7.85
C LEU A 14 28.83 -28.10 6.39
N SER A 15 28.82 -29.01 5.42
CA SER A 15 28.65 -28.68 4.00
C SER A 15 27.28 -28.04 3.73
N LEU A 16 26.21 -28.59 4.31
CA LEU A 16 24.86 -28.04 4.18
C LEU A 16 24.75 -26.65 4.83
N LEU A 17 25.36 -26.45 6.01
CA LEU A 17 25.41 -25.14 6.67
C LEU A 17 26.19 -24.12 5.84
N LEU A 18 27.29 -24.53 5.20
CA LEU A 18 28.10 -23.69 4.32
C LEU A 18 27.35 -23.33 3.03
N VAL A 19 26.61 -24.28 2.47
CA VAL A 19 25.73 -24.07 1.32
C VAL A 19 24.57 -23.12 1.68
N ILE A 20 23.92 -23.32 2.83
CA ILE A 20 22.84 -22.44 3.31
C ILE A 20 23.37 -21.03 3.59
N THR A 21 24.53 -20.89 4.25
CA THR A 21 25.15 -19.57 4.50
C THR A 21 25.62 -18.89 3.21
N ALA A 22 26.06 -19.63 2.19
CA ALA A 22 26.40 -19.08 0.88
C ALA A 22 25.16 -18.64 0.08
N PHE A 23 24.05 -19.40 0.11
CA PHE A 23 22.80 -19.01 -0.55
C PHE A 23 22.09 -17.86 0.16
N LEU A 24 22.12 -17.80 1.50
CA LEU A 24 21.65 -16.61 2.23
C LEU A 24 22.57 -15.39 2.01
N GLY A 25 23.88 -15.61 1.83
CA GLY A 25 24.84 -14.55 1.49
C GLY A 25 24.60 -13.93 0.11
N PHE A 26 24.05 -14.68 -0.85
CA PHE A 26 23.72 -14.17 -2.19
C PHE A 26 22.39 -13.44 -2.27
N ASN A 27 21.42 -13.72 -1.38
CA ASN A 27 20.20 -12.92 -1.23
C ASN A 27 20.45 -11.53 -0.59
N SER A 28 21.69 -11.23 -0.20
CA SER A 28 22.11 -9.93 0.35
C SER A 28 22.86 -9.04 -0.66
N MET A 29 22.89 -9.42 -1.95
CA MET A 29 23.52 -8.63 -3.01
C MET A 29 22.53 -7.84 -3.89
N THR A 30 21.55 -7.20 -3.27
CA THR A 30 21.06 -5.89 -3.73
C THR A 30 21.02 -4.97 -2.52
N GLY A 31 21.85 -3.94 -2.57
CA GLY A 31 22.46 -3.35 -1.38
C GLY A 31 21.49 -2.60 -0.47
N ASN A 32 21.66 -2.84 0.83
CA ASN A 32 22.01 -1.79 1.80
C ASN A 32 22.44 -2.46 3.13
N GLU A 33 23.49 -1.89 3.73
CA GLU A 33 23.90 -1.97 5.15
C GLU A 33 25.23 -2.67 5.49
N SER A 34 26.13 -1.86 6.07
CA SER A 34 27.36 -2.27 6.75
C SER A 34 27.04 -3.02 8.04
N PRO A 35 27.91 -3.98 8.44
CA PRO A 35 27.71 -4.82 9.61
C PRO A 35 28.01 -4.07 10.91
N VAL A 36 27.05 -4.09 11.84
CA VAL A 36 27.33 -3.85 13.26
C VAL A 36 27.80 -5.17 13.86
N LEU A 37 29.06 -5.21 14.29
CA LEU A 37 29.58 -6.26 15.17
C LEU A 37 29.04 -6.07 16.59
N PRO A 38 28.58 -7.14 17.28
CA PRO A 38 28.37 -7.13 18.72
C PRO A 38 29.72 -7.10 19.47
N VAL A 39 29.80 -6.18 20.42
CA VAL A 39 30.88 -6.06 21.41
C VAL A 39 30.82 -7.24 22.38
N ALA A 40 31.91 -8.04 22.43
CA ALA A 40 32.26 -8.81 23.61
C ALA A 40 33.05 -7.91 24.57
N ALA A 41 32.67 -7.96 25.83
CA ALA A 41 33.32 -7.25 26.93
C ALA A 41 34.73 -7.81 27.16
N GLU A 42 35.72 -6.92 27.29
CA GLU A 42 36.90 -7.16 28.13
C GLU A 42 37.22 -5.92 28.96
N VAL A 43 37.36 -6.16 30.26
CA VAL A 43 37.75 -5.22 31.30
C VAL A 43 39.28 -5.08 31.29
N SER A 44 39.73 -3.84 31.39
CA SER A 44 41.02 -3.30 31.82
C SER A 44 42.12 -4.29 32.24
N THR A 45 43.29 -4.22 31.57
CA THR A 45 44.61 -4.15 32.25
C THR A 45 45.62 -3.30 31.43
N THR A 46 46.04 -2.20 32.06
CA THR A 46 47.34 -1.49 32.03
C THR A 46 48.34 -1.65 30.86
N ALA A 47 48.52 -0.55 30.09
CA ALA A 47 49.73 0.21 29.65
C ALA A 47 51.13 -0.48 29.48
N PRO A 48 52.15 0.13 28.79
CA PRO A 48 52.23 1.45 28.13
C PRO A 48 52.98 1.53 26.75
N SER A 49 52.85 2.70 26.12
CA SER A 49 53.85 3.44 25.31
C SER A 49 54.26 2.94 23.90
N ALA A 50 53.87 3.70 22.86
CA ALA A 50 54.81 4.45 22.03
C ALA A 50 54.07 5.34 21.02
N LYS A 51 54.70 6.47 20.73
CA LYS A 51 54.22 7.70 20.07
C LYS A 51 54.18 7.55 18.54
N ALA A 52 53.07 7.90 17.89
CA ALA A 52 53.05 8.40 16.50
C ALA A 52 51.72 9.12 16.21
N GLU A 53 51.81 10.22 15.47
CA GLU A 53 50.80 11.26 15.28
C GLU A 53 50.08 11.08 13.91
N VAL A 54 48.86 11.67 13.78
CA VAL A 54 48.12 12.04 12.53
C VAL A 54 47.34 10.93 11.75
N PRO A 55 46.23 11.20 11.00
CA PRO A 55 44.92 11.82 11.30
C PRO A 55 43.70 10.91 10.94
N ALA A 56 42.87 10.47 11.89
CA ALA A 56 41.69 9.61 11.58
C ALA A 56 40.33 10.34 11.52
N ALA A 57 40.26 11.63 11.87
CA ALA A 57 38.97 12.32 12.08
C ALA A 57 38.26 12.82 10.81
N LYS A 58 38.90 12.81 9.64
CA LYS A 58 38.35 13.46 8.42
C LYS A 58 37.53 12.51 7.52
N ALA A 59 37.74 11.20 7.61
CA ALA A 59 37.10 10.21 6.73
C ALA A 59 35.67 9.83 7.15
N THR A 60 35.38 9.79 8.46
CA THR A 60 34.09 9.37 9.03
C THR A 60 33.00 10.43 8.92
N ALA A 61 33.34 11.72 8.98
CA ALA A 61 32.38 12.82 8.80
C ALA A 61 31.87 12.92 7.34
N SER A 62 32.70 12.56 6.36
CA SER A 62 32.33 12.62 4.94
C SER A 62 31.36 11.50 4.52
N ALA A 63 31.44 10.32 5.15
CA ALA A 63 30.57 9.19 4.83
C ALA A 63 29.16 9.37 5.40
N THR A 64 29.04 9.89 6.63
CA THR A 64 27.74 10.24 7.24
C THR A 64 27.08 11.42 6.56
N ALA A 65 27.84 12.45 6.15
CA ALA A 65 27.32 13.57 5.37
C ALA A 65 26.81 13.14 3.98
N LYS A 66 27.51 12.21 3.31
CA LYS A 66 27.10 11.69 2.00
C LYS A 66 25.87 10.78 2.08
N ALA A 67 25.75 9.97 3.14
CA ALA A 67 24.55 9.18 3.42
C ALA A 67 23.34 10.06 3.76
N ALA A 68 23.53 11.09 4.60
CA ALA A 68 22.49 12.07 4.92
C ALA A 68 22.05 12.89 3.69
N ALA A 69 23.00 13.30 2.83
CA ALA A 69 22.70 13.98 1.57
C ALA A 69 21.96 13.08 0.58
N THR A 70 22.28 11.78 0.54
CA THR A 70 21.58 10.81 -0.34
C THR A 70 20.17 10.50 0.17
N ALA A 71 19.98 10.41 1.49
CA ALA A 71 18.66 10.26 2.11
C ALA A 71 17.81 11.54 1.94
N ALA A 72 18.42 12.71 2.08
CA ALA A 72 17.78 13.99 1.81
C ALA A 72 17.42 14.14 0.32
N ALA A 73 18.29 13.69 -0.59
CA ALA A 73 18.03 13.68 -2.02
C ALA A 73 16.91 12.70 -2.40
N LYS A 74 16.85 11.50 -1.81
CA LYS A 74 15.72 10.57 -1.99
C LYS A 74 14.41 11.12 -1.43
N LYS A 75 14.44 11.76 -0.27
CA LYS A 75 13.28 12.44 0.33
C LYS A 75 12.83 13.64 -0.51
N ALA A 76 13.77 14.39 -1.08
CA ALA A 76 13.50 15.50 -1.98
C ALA A 76 12.99 15.04 -3.36
N GLN A 77 13.48 13.90 -3.87
CA GLN A 77 12.97 13.29 -5.10
C GLN A 77 11.56 12.73 -4.91
N GLN A 78 11.27 12.07 -3.78
CA GLN A 78 9.90 11.68 -3.42
C GLN A 78 9.00 12.91 -3.25
N ALA A 79 9.45 13.93 -2.53
CA ALA A 79 8.69 15.19 -2.41
C ALA A 79 8.48 15.92 -3.75
N ALA A 80 9.45 15.84 -4.67
CA ALA A 80 9.35 16.41 -6.01
C ALA A 80 8.43 15.61 -6.94
N ILE A 81 8.33 14.29 -6.75
CA ILE A 81 7.33 13.44 -7.41
C ILE A 81 5.93 13.77 -6.89
N TYR A 82 5.78 13.96 -5.56
CA TYR A 82 4.52 14.42 -4.96
C TYR A 82 4.10 15.83 -5.40
N ALA A 83 5.04 16.73 -5.68
CA ALA A 83 4.74 18.11 -6.09
C ALA A 83 4.34 18.28 -7.56
N LYS A 84 4.56 17.28 -8.43
CA LYS A 84 4.32 17.38 -9.89
C LYS A 84 2.99 16.82 -10.36
N ILE A 85 2.22 16.16 -9.50
CA ILE A 85 0.86 15.73 -9.79
C ILE A 85 -0.05 16.68 -8.99
N ALA A 86 -0.87 17.47 -9.69
CA ALA A 86 -1.91 18.24 -9.02
C ALA A 86 -2.76 17.28 -8.19
N ALA A 87 -2.92 17.56 -6.89
CA ALA A 87 -3.74 16.73 -6.02
C ALA A 87 -5.14 16.60 -6.62
N LEU A 88 -5.66 15.37 -6.68
CA LEU A 88 -7.03 15.12 -7.14
C LEU A 88 -8.00 15.99 -6.32
N SER A 89 -8.92 16.65 -7.02
CA SER A 89 -9.88 17.56 -6.40
C SER A 89 -11.29 17.22 -6.87
N PHE A 90 -12.11 16.74 -5.93
CA PHE A 90 -13.55 16.52 -6.09
C PHE A 90 -14.21 16.50 -4.69
N VAL A 91 -15.54 16.56 -4.67
CA VAL A 91 -16.31 16.62 -3.40
C VAL A 91 -16.00 15.43 -2.50
N GLY A 92 -15.75 15.72 -1.21
CA GLY A 92 -15.38 14.71 -0.21
C GLY A 92 -13.89 14.63 0.08
N LEU A 93 -13.05 15.30 -0.73
CA LEU A 93 -11.63 15.46 -0.49
C LEU A 93 -11.31 16.81 0.19
N ASP A 94 -10.25 16.85 0.99
CA ASP A 94 -9.64 18.10 1.47
C ASP A 94 -8.75 18.77 0.40
N LYS A 95 -8.03 19.83 0.78
CA LYS A 95 -7.18 20.60 -0.15
C LYS A 95 -5.96 19.81 -0.63
N GLU A 96 -5.56 18.81 0.15
CA GLU A 96 -4.48 17.87 -0.12
C GLU A 96 -4.98 16.64 -0.90
N GLY A 97 -6.28 16.59 -1.20
CA GLY A 97 -6.95 15.52 -1.90
C GLY A 97 -7.29 14.32 -0.99
N ILE A 98 -7.13 14.40 0.33
CA ILE A 98 -7.35 13.28 1.24
C ILE A 98 -8.84 13.19 1.56
N PRO A 99 -9.44 11.98 1.56
CA PRO A 99 -10.83 11.79 1.96
C PRO A 99 -11.10 12.30 3.38
N THR A 100 -12.13 13.13 3.54
CA THR A 100 -12.54 13.69 4.84
C THR A 100 -13.64 12.87 5.53
N GLY A 101 -14.23 11.92 4.81
CA GLY A 101 -15.28 11.03 5.30
C GLY A 101 -15.67 10.01 4.22
N PHE A 102 -16.85 9.41 4.37
CA PHE A 102 -17.39 8.49 3.37
C PHE A 102 -18.33 9.24 2.42
N SER A 103 -17.92 9.40 1.17
CA SER A 103 -18.60 10.26 0.20
C SER A 103 -18.58 9.67 -1.20
N VAL A 104 -19.57 10.06 -1.99
CA VAL A 104 -19.65 9.76 -3.42
C VAL A 104 -20.11 11.01 -4.16
N THR A 105 -19.54 11.27 -5.33
CA THR A 105 -19.90 12.41 -6.16
C THR A 105 -19.84 12.07 -7.63
N ASP A 106 -20.44 12.91 -8.45
CA ASP A 106 -20.31 12.86 -9.91
C ASP A 106 -19.43 14.01 -10.43
N GLU A 107 -19.33 14.15 -11.76
CA GLU A 107 -18.64 15.28 -12.39
C GLU A 107 -19.30 16.64 -12.14
N ASN A 108 -20.59 16.65 -11.79
CA ASN A 108 -21.35 17.85 -11.44
C ASN A 108 -21.21 18.21 -9.95
N SER A 109 -20.35 17.50 -9.21
CA SER A 109 -20.07 17.75 -7.80
C SER A 109 -21.29 17.58 -6.88
N VAL A 110 -22.20 16.65 -7.22
CA VAL A 110 -23.31 16.29 -6.31
C VAL A 110 -22.74 15.64 -5.05
N ALA A 111 -23.01 16.22 -3.87
CA ALA A 111 -22.46 15.75 -2.60
C ALA A 111 -23.28 14.57 -2.03
N GLY A 112 -22.93 13.36 -2.45
CA GLY A 112 -23.51 12.12 -1.94
C GLY A 112 -22.78 11.56 -0.72
N VAL A 113 -23.52 10.77 0.07
CA VAL A 113 -22.97 10.03 1.20
C VAL A 113 -22.56 8.64 0.76
N GLY A 114 -21.33 8.24 1.08
CA GLY A 114 -20.84 6.88 0.92
C GLY A 114 -20.97 6.08 2.22
N ARG A 115 -20.93 4.76 2.12
CA ARG A 115 -20.78 3.86 3.27
C ARG A 115 -19.80 2.77 2.90
N VAL A 116 -19.00 2.35 3.88
CA VAL A 116 -18.12 1.20 3.74
C VAL A 116 -18.57 0.14 4.73
N THR A 117 -18.80 -1.07 4.22
CA THR A 117 -19.12 -2.20 5.09
C THR A 117 -17.88 -2.56 5.92
N LYS A 118 -18.09 -3.07 7.13
CA LYS A 118 -16.99 -3.57 7.97
C LYS A 118 -16.20 -4.69 7.26
N GLY A 119 -16.89 -5.43 6.39
CA GLY A 119 -16.27 -6.49 5.62
C GLY A 119 -15.84 -7.69 6.45
N ILE A 120 -15.09 -8.58 5.83
CA ILE A 120 -14.34 -9.64 6.50
C ILE A 120 -12.87 -9.25 6.47
N THR A 121 -12.25 -9.20 7.64
CA THR A 121 -10.80 -9.01 7.79
C THR A 121 -10.18 -10.32 8.25
N THR A 122 -9.30 -10.88 7.44
CA THR A 122 -8.64 -12.17 7.72
C THR A 122 -7.15 -11.94 7.89
N VAL A 123 -6.59 -12.44 8.99
CA VAL A 123 -5.14 -12.50 9.21
C VAL A 123 -4.69 -13.92 8.95
N GLY A 124 -3.84 -14.11 7.94
CA GLY A 124 -3.24 -15.38 7.58
C GLY A 124 -1.72 -15.33 7.65
N THR A 125 -1.08 -16.47 7.41
CA THR A 125 0.38 -16.59 7.32
C THR A 125 0.97 -15.73 6.21
N SER A 126 0.21 -15.50 5.13
CA SER A 126 0.64 -14.65 4.01
C SER A 126 0.42 -13.17 4.24
N GLY A 127 -0.38 -12.75 5.23
CA GLY A 127 -0.69 -11.34 5.47
C GLY A 127 -2.13 -11.09 5.91
N LEU A 128 -2.56 -9.83 5.75
CA LEU A 128 -3.88 -9.33 6.09
C LEU A 128 -4.69 -9.11 4.82
N LEU A 129 -5.91 -9.63 4.79
CA LEU A 129 -6.89 -9.35 3.74
C LEU A 129 -8.06 -8.59 4.36
N ILE A 130 -8.46 -7.48 3.74
CA ILE A 130 -9.66 -6.72 4.07
C ILE A 130 -10.56 -6.76 2.84
N ASN A 131 -11.67 -7.49 2.92
CA ASN A 131 -12.69 -7.47 1.90
C ASN A 131 -13.90 -6.70 2.40
N ASN A 132 -14.11 -5.52 1.85
CA ASN A 132 -15.17 -4.60 2.21
C ASN A 132 -15.86 -4.10 0.95
N GLN A 133 -17.04 -3.51 1.12
CA GLN A 133 -17.80 -2.95 0.02
C GLN A 133 -18.02 -1.47 0.27
N PHE A 134 -17.75 -0.64 -0.73
CA PHE A 134 -18.25 0.72 -0.75
C PHE A 134 -19.64 0.72 -1.40
N ILE A 135 -20.58 1.49 -0.86
CA ILE A 135 -21.91 1.66 -1.43
C ILE A 135 -22.43 3.07 -1.21
N THR A 136 -23.13 3.62 -2.20
CA THR A 136 -23.88 4.87 -2.04
C THR A 136 -24.92 4.74 -0.94
N GLY A 137 -24.88 5.65 0.03
CA GLY A 137 -25.83 5.74 1.13
C GLY A 137 -27.00 6.67 0.80
N SER A 138 -26.72 7.85 0.24
CA SER A 138 -27.75 8.83 -0.14
C SER A 138 -27.28 9.86 -1.17
N VAL A 139 -28.23 10.47 -1.92
CA VAL A 139 -28.09 11.70 -2.76
C VAL A 139 -27.22 11.58 -4.02
N GLY A 140 -26.06 10.94 -3.96
CA GLY A 140 -25.11 10.87 -5.08
C GLY A 140 -25.43 9.80 -6.13
N PRO A 141 -24.53 9.55 -7.09
CA PRO A 141 -24.71 8.49 -8.06
C PRO A 141 -24.69 7.12 -7.36
N ASN A 142 -25.60 6.22 -7.73
CA ASN A 142 -25.65 4.87 -7.18
C ASN A 142 -24.45 4.06 -7.68
N VAL A 143 -23.50 3.78 -6.79
CA VAL A 143 -22.33 2.92 -7.05
C VAL A 143 -22.12 1.96 -5.88
N LEU A 144 -21.72 0.73 -6.20
CA LEU A 144 -21.32 -0.31 -5.29
C LEU A 144 -20.00 -0.91 -5.79
N ILE A 145 -18.96 -0.86 -4.96
CA ILE A 145 -17.63 -1.36 -5.28
C ILE A 145 -17.30 -2.46 -4.28
N ASP A 146 -17.14 -3.69 -4.76
CA ASP A 146 -16.53 -4.76 -3.97
C ASP A 146 -15.01 -4.65 -4.10
N GLN A 147 -14.36 -4.36 -2.98
CA GLN A 147 -12.94 -4.04 -2.90
C GLN A 147 -12.21 -5.04 -2.01
N LEU A 148 -10.99 -5.35 -2.39
CA LEU A 148 -10.08 -6.18 -1.64
C LEU A 148 -8.76 -5.44 -1.44
N ILE A 149 -8.39 -5.26 -0.18
CA ILE A 149 -7.09 -4.75 0.21
C ILE A 149 -6.28 -5.92 0.76
N THR A 150 -5.11 -6.15 0.17
CA THR A 150 -4.16 -7.17 0.62
C THR A 150 -2.91 -6.48 1.16
N VAL A 151 -2.49 -6.86 2.36
CA VAL A 151 -1.25 -6.40 2.98
C VAL A 151 -0.41 -7.62 3.31
N ASP A 152 0.63 -7.86 2.53
CA ASP A 152 1.49 -9.03 2.63
C ASP A 152 3.00 -8.64 2.55
N GLY A 153 3.87 -9.64 2.48
CA GLY A 153 5.32 -9.44 2.36
C GLY A 153 5.77 -8.71 1.09
N THR A 154 4.91 -8.59 0.08
CA THR A 154 5.19 -7.85 -1.17
C THR A 154 4.74 -6.39 -1.10
N GLY A 155 3.90 -6.03 -0.12
CA GLY A 155 3.46 -4.67 0.11
C GLY A 155 1.96 -4.58 0.37
N THR A 156 1.35 -3.50 -0.10
CA THR A 156 -0.10 -3.31 -0.04
C THR A 156 -0.61 -3.28 -1.46
N ASN A 157 -1.70 -3.99 -1.71
CA ASN A 157 -2.38 -4.02 -2.99
C ASN A 157 -3.85 -3.69 -2.77
N TYR A 158 -4.45 -3.02 -3.75
CA TYR A 158 -5.88 -2.75 -3.81
C TYR A 158 -6.41 -3.31 -5.12
N SER A 159 -7.46 -4.12 -5.05
CA SER A 159 -8.15 -4.63 -6.22
C SER A 159 -9.64 -4.40 -6.09
N VAL A 160 -10.28 -4.23 -7.24
CA VAL A 160 -11.73 -4.17 -7.35
C VAL A 160 -12.20 -5.50 -7.92
N ASN A 161 -12.97 -6.25 -7.13
CA ASN A 161 -13.51 -7.54 -7.56
C ASN A 161 -14.68 -7.36 -8.51
N ASN A 162 -15.56 -6.41 -8.21
CA ASN A 162 -16.73 -6.09 -9.01
C ASN A 162 -17.19 -4.65 -8.75
N ILE A 163 -17.77 -4.01 -9.78
CA ILE A 163 -18.46 -2.73 -9.66
C ILE A 163 -19.88 -2.90 -10.16
N ASN A 164 -20.84 -2.39 -9.39
CA ASN A 164 -22.23 -2.27 -9.80
C ASN A 164 -22.65 -0.80 -9.73
N ILE A 165 -23.47 -0.39 -10.68
CA ILE A 165 -24.08 0.94 -10.70
C ILE A 165 -25.60 0.82 -10.62
N GLY A 166 -26.26 1.88 -10.18
CA GLY A 166 -27.71 1.98 -10.32
C GLY A 166 -28.10 2.32 -11.74
N PHE A 167 -29.00 1.53 -12.34
CA PHE A 167 -29.55 1.75 -13.67
C PHE A 167 -30.97 1.16 -13.75
N GLY A 168 -31.94 1.97 -14.14
CA GLY A 168 -33.33 1.52 -14.29
C GLY A 168 -33.96 0.98 -13.00
N GLY A 169 -33.63 1.57 -11.86
CA GLY A 169 -34.07 1.20 -10.51
C GLY A 169 -33.30 0.04 -9.88
N SER A 170 -32.30 -0.52 -10.58
CA SER A 170 -31.64 -1.78 -10.18
C SER A 170 -30.12 -1.68 -10.20
N TRP A 171 -29.47 -2.48 -9.36
CA TRP A 171 -28.03 -2.70 -9.44
C TRP A 171 -27.69 -3.48 -10.70
N ARG A 172 -26.73 -2.97 -11.47
CA ARG A 172 -26.21 -3.57 -12.69
C ARG A 172 -24.69 -3.60 -12.62
N ALA A 173 -24.10 -4.77 -12.85
CA ALA A 173 -22.65 -4.89 -12.94
C ALA A 173 -22.12 -4.16 -14.19
N VAL A 174 -20.91 -3.64 -14.12
CA VAL A 174 -20.21 -3.05 -15.27
C VAL A 174 -18.95 -3.82 -15.59
N GLU A 175 -18.53 -3.79 -16.85
CA GLU A 175 -17.20 -4.26 -17.24
C GLU A 175 -16.13 -3.31 -16.68
N VAL A 176 -15.17 -3.84 -15.93
CA VAL A 176 -13.97 -3.11 -15.49
C VAL A 176 -12.82 -3.48 -16.41
N LYS A 177 -12.41 -2.56 -17.29
CA LYS A 177 -11.35 -2.79 -18.29
C LYS A 177 -9.97 -2.78 -17.68
N SER A 178 -9.73 -1.83 -16.79
CA SER A 178 -8.48 -1.68 -16.06
C SER A 178 -8.76 -0.98 -14.73
N THR A 179 -7.85 -1.12 -13.77
CA THR A 179 -7.83 -0.32 -12.55
C THR A 179 -6.40 0.08 -12.25
N ASP A 180 -6.10 1.35 -12.45
CA ASP A 180 -4.81 1.92 -12.11
C ASP A 180 -4.80 2.30 -10.64
N THR A 181 -3.79 1.82 -9.89
CA THR A 181 -3.72 1.98 -8.43
C THR A 181 -2.39 2.58 -8.02
N SER A 182 -2.43 3.58 -7.13
CA SER A 182 -1.27 4.08 -6.39
C SER A 182 -1.53 4.03 -4.88
N ILE A 183 -0.48 3.80 -4.10
CA ILE A 183 -0.56 3.73 -2.65
C ILE A 183 0.55 4.57 -2.06
N ASP A 184 0.15 5.61 -1.34
CA ASP A 184 1.02 6.63 -0.77
C ASP A 184 1.03 6.56 0.74
N ARG A 185 2.21 6.74 1.35
CA ARG A 185 2.33 6.89 2.79
C ARG A 185 2.31 8.38 3.14
N LEU A 186 1.33 8.79 3.94
CA LEU A 186 1.16 10.17 4.38
C LEU A 186 2.11 10.52 5.52
N ALA A 187 2.33 11.82 5.75
CA ALA A 187 3.25 12.32 6.79
C ALA A 187 2.84 11.91 8.21
N ASN A 188 1.55 11.73 8.46
CA ASN A 188 1.01 11.23 9.74
C ASN A 188 1.10 9.69 9.88
N GLY A 189 1.68 9.00 8.89
CA GLY A 189 1.86 7.56 8.89
C GLY A 189 0.67 6.76 8.34
N ASN A 190 -0.46 7.41 8.04
CA ASN A 190 -1.60 6.77 7.36
C ASN A 190 -1.25 6.44 5.90
N PHE A 191 -2.06 5.57 5.30
CA PHE A 191 -1.90 5.18 3.90
C PHE A 191 -3.06 5.68 3.07
N LEU A 192 -2.78 6.18 1.88
CA LEU A 192 -3.76 6.68 0.95
C LEU A 192 -3.67 5.86 -0.32
N ILE A 193 -4.76 5.17 -0.63
CA ILE A 193 -4.92 4.43 -1.88
C ILE A 193 -5.67 5.35 -2.85
N THR A 194 -5.15 5.49 -4.07
CA THR A 194 -5.87 6.08 -5.20
C THR A 194 -6.05 5.00 -6.23
N ALA A 195 -7.29 4.67 -6.58
CA ALA A 195 -7.59 3.73 -7.66
C ALA A 195 -8.55 4.37 -8.67
N THR A 196 -8.24 4.27 -9.96
CA THR A 196 -9.12 4.71 -11.04
C THR A 196 -9.44 3.53 -11.94
N SER A 197 -10.70 3.11 -11.90
CA SER A 197 -11.20 2.05 -12.75
C SER A 197 -11.73 2.64 -14.05
N THR A 198 -11.24 2.14 -15.18
CA THR A 198 -11.79 2.44 -16.51
C THR A 198 -12.91 1.46 -16.80
N ILE A 199 -14.08 1.99 -17.13
CA ILE A 199 -15.32 1.22 -17.25
C ILE A 199 -15.68 1.02 -18.72
N GLY A 200 -16.12 -0.18 -19.05
CA GLY A 200 -16.56 -0.55 -20.39
C GLY A 200 -18.05 -0.35 -20.57
N TYR A 201 -18.78 -1.47 -20.66
CA TYR A 201 -20.23 -1.49 -20.86
C TYR A 201 -20.98 -1.97 -19.62
N LEU A 202 -22.30 -1.79 -19.65
CA LEU A 202 -23.22 -2.31 -18.65
C LEU A 202 -23.49 -3.80 -18.92
N ASN A 203 -23.24 -4.66 -17.95
CA ASN A 203 -23.52 -6.09 -18.11
C ASN A 203 -25.03 -6.34 -18.11
N THR A 204 -25.47 -7.23 -18.99
CA THR A 204 -26.86 -7.69 -19.03
C THR A 204 -27.16 -8.56 -17.82
N SER A 205 -28.35 -8.41 -17.24
CA SER A 205 -28.82 -9.29 -16.17
C SER A 205 -30.35 -9.30 -16.13
N ASP A 206 -30.91 -10.50 -16.07
CA ASP A 206 -32.36 -10.71 -15.89
C ASP A 206 -32.77 -10.66 -14.42
N PHE A 207 -31.79 -10.57 -13.50
CA PHE A 207 -32.03 -10.46 -12.07
C PHE A 207 -32.20 -9.00 -11.67
N VAL A 208 -33.25 -8.73 -10.88
CA VAL A 208 -33.62 -7.39 -10.44
C VAL A 208 -33.28 -7.25 -8.95
N ILE A 209 -32.24 -6.47 -8.66
CA ILE A 209 -31.88 -6.09 -7.30
C ILE A 209 -32.10 -4.58 -7.16
N PRO A 210 -33.12 -4.11 -6.42
CA PRO A 210 -33.42 -2.69 -6.37
C PRO A 210 -32.32 -1.88 -5.68
N THR A 211 -32.00 -0.69 -6.21
CA THR A 211 -31.09 0.26 -5.58
C THR A 211 -31.68 0.87 -4.32
N GLY A 212 -33.01 0.98 -4.25
CA GLY A 212 -33.73 1.60 -3.14
C GLY A 212 -33.53 3.11 -3.06
N LYS A 213 -33.95 3.73 -1.95
CA LYS A 213 -33.85 5.18 -1.73
C LYS A 213 -32.45 5.59 -1.26
N ARG A 214 -31.43 5.31 -2.08
CA ARG A 214 -30.05 5.70 -1.84
C ARG A 214 -29.76 6.99 -2.63
N GLY A 215 -29.22 6.84 -3.81
CA GLY A 215 -28.91 7.92 -4.75
C GLY A 215 -29.80 7.89 -5.98
N TYR A 216 -29.31 8.53 -7.04
CA TYR A 216 -29.90 8.44 -8.37
C TYR A 216 -29.18 7.40 -9.22
N ASP A 217 -29.90 6.88 -10.20
CA ASP A 217 -29.34 5.96 -11.18
C ASP A 217 -28.60 6.72 -12.27
N LEU A 218 -27.57 6.08 -12.80
CA LEU A 218 -26.85 6.55 -13.97
C LEU A 218 -27.67 6.28 -15.23
N VAL A 219 -27.39 7.06 -16.26
CA VAL A 219 -28.02 6.94 -17.59
C VAL A 219 -27.30 5.94 -18.51
N ASP A 220 -26.04 5.62 -18.22
CA ASP A 220 -25.23 4.60 -18.90
C ASP A 220 -24.09 4.13 -17.97
N ALA A 221 -23.32 3.12 -18.38
CA ALA A 221 -22.05 2.80 -17.77
C ALA A 221 -21.11 4.02 -17.80
N PRO A 222 -20.55 4.45 -16.64
CA PRO A 222 -19.68 5.61 -16.57
C PRO A 222 -18.40 5.40 -17.39
N ALA A 223 -17.63 6.45 -17.64
CA ALA A 223 -16.32 6.35 -18.27
C ALA A 223 -15.27 5.85 -17.26
N THR A 224 -15.25 6.48 -16.09
CA THR A 224 -14.29 6.16 -15.02
C THR A 224 -14.91 6.28 -13.65
N ILE A 225 -14.45 5.44 -12.72
CA ILE A 225 -14.73 5.57 -11.29
C ILE A 225 -13.40 5.70 -10.56
N THR A 226 -13.18 6.85 -9.93
CA THR A 226 -11.99 7.12 -9.11
C THR A 226 -12.36 6.99 -7.64
N THR A 227 -11.62 6.19 -6.89
CA THR A 227 -11.77 6.01 -5.45
C THR A 227 -10.49 6.38 -4.72
N ARG A 228 -10.64 7.13 -3.64
CA ARG A 228 -9.60 7.48 -2.69
C ARG A 228 -9.93 6.81 -1.37
N VAL A 229 -9.06 5.92 -0.88
CA VAL A 229 -9.26 5.19 0.38
C VAL A 229 -8.17 5.61 1.38
N LEU A 230 -8.57 6.21 2.48
CA LEU A 230 -7.68 6.54 3.59
C LEU A 230 -7.68 5.39 4.58
N MET A 231 -6.52 4.78 4.81
CA MET A 231 -6.33 3.73 5.80
C MET A 231 -5.52 4.24 6.99
N ASN A 232 -5.74 3.61 8.15
CA ASN A 232 -4.89 3.83 9.31
C ASN A 232 -3.44 3.38 9.06
N SER A 233 -2.52 3.79 9.93
CA SER A 233 -1.10 3.42 9.85
C SER A 233 -0.85 1.90 9.90
N GLY A 234 -1.72 1.15 10.58
CA GLY A 234 -1.68 -0.31 10.62
C GLY A 234 -2.19 -1.00 9.35
N LYS A 235 -2.79 -0.26 8.40
CA LYS A 235 -3.49 -0.79 7.22
C LYS A 235 -4.58 -1.82 7.55
N THR A 236 -5.17 -1.72 8.73
CA THR A 236 -6.20 -2.64 9.24
C THR A 236 -7.61 -2.10 9.11
N GLN A 237 -7.75 -0.79 8.86
CA GLN A 237 -9.05 -0.12 8.86
C GLN A 237 -9.08 0.99 7.81
N VAL A 238 -10.22 1.09 7.12
CA VAL A 238 -10.57 2.23 6.27
C VAL A 238 -11.15 3.32 7.17
N LEU A 239 -10.48 4.47 7.21
CA LEU A 239 -10.86 5.65 8.00
C LEU A 239 -11.85 6.54 7.24
N ALA A 240 -11.65 6.69 5.94
CA ALA A 240 -12.47 7.49 5.05
C ALA A 240 -12.33 7.00 3.61
N GLN A 241 -13.36 7.21 2.79
CA GLN A 241 -13.33 6.86 1.38
C GLN A 241 -14.18 7.83 0.56
N ALA A 242 -13.59 8.39 -0.48
CA ALA A 242 -14.28 9.28 -1.41
C ALA A 242 -14.27 8.70 -2.81
N VAL A 243 -15.43 8.66 -3.46
CA VAL A 243 -15.60 8.10 -4.80
C VAL A 243 -16.13 9.18 -5.74
N GLN A 244 -15.48 9.36 -6.88
CA GLN A 244 -15.98 10.16 -7.99
C GLN A 244 -16.37 9.25 -9.14
N VAL A 245 -17.58 9.45 -9.66
CA VAL A 245 -18.10 8.80 -10.85
C VAL A 245 -18.11 9.82 -11.98
N LYS A 246 -17.46 9.51 -13.10
CA LYS A 246 -17.51 10.35 -14.31
C LYS A 246 -18.26 9.61 -15.40
N ASN A 247 -19.31 10.23 -15.92
CA ASN A 247 -20.07 9.70 -17.04
C ASN A 247 -19.24 9.80 -18.33
N LYS A 248 -19.75 9.18 -19.39
CA LYS A 248 -19.18 9.26 -20.73
C LYS A 248 -19.58 10.54 -21.45
#